data_AF-A0A094AVV5-F1
#
_entry.id   AF-A0A094AVV5-F1
#
_cell.length_a   1.000
_cell.length_b   1.000
_cell.length_c   1.000
_cell.angle_alpha   90.00
_cell.angle_beta   90.00
_cell.angle_gamma   90.00
#
_symmetry.space_group_name_H-M   'P 1'
#
loop_
_entity.id
_entity.type
_entity.pdbx_description
1 polymer ?
#
loop_
_entity_poly.entity_id
_entity_poly.type
_entity_poly.pdbx_seq_one_letter_code
_entity_poly.pdbx_strand_id
1 'polypeptide(L)'
;MGPVVIAYCVSTETTLSLELTDAINVAPGGKELKQQSSNTVHFIGSTSHSPYIDIDRAVPAAHLIDTMADTGPDLDHDSISSQDPHNKKTKKTKNRRPANTAFRQQRLKAWQPILTPKTVLPLFFAIGIIFAPIGGALLYASAQVQELTLDYTNCREQAPSPSEPQTEMPPGTAIWHFHDVVSPNPKAYWSQETISYTYPNGAVLPDANKCSLTFQIPAPMNPPVLFYYRLTDFYQNHRRYVKSFQADQLLGDAVDSATIESSLCDPLRLDERGRPYYPCGLIANSMFNDTYTSPVLQNVPGENAASKVYEMKNNSGIAWDSDKKLYGKTKYKLDQIAVPPNWRERYGNTGDYTEAHPPPDLENDQAFQVWMRTAGLPTFSKLAQRNDDDVMEAGEYKVDIINVFPAHLYGGTKSIIISTRTVMGGRNPYLGIAFVVVGGLCILLGAVFTATHLIKPRKLGDHTYLSWNNDQPSTATTTGREGGREGA
;
A
#
# COMPACT_ATOMS: atom_id res chain seq x y z
N MET A 1 35.69 -22.30 -24.21
CA MET A 1 34.68 -21.26 -23.95
C MET A 1 33.32 -21.94 -24.02
N GLY A 2 32.72 -22.22 -22.86
CA GLY A 2 31.47 -22.99 -22.77
C GLY A 2 30.23 -22.12 -23.01
N PRO A 3 29.12 -22.70 -23.47
CA PRO A 3 27.85 -21.98 -23.61
C PRO A 3 27.15 -21.85 -22.25
N VAL A 4 26.90 -20.60 -21.89
CA VAL A 4 26.08 -20.15 -20.77
C VAL A 4 24.62 -20.47 -21.07
N VAL A 5 23.96 -21.16 -20.14
CA VAL A 5 22.51 -21.38 -20.13
C VAL A 5 21.85 -20.15 -19.51
N ILE A 6 21.09 -19.39 -20.31
CA ILE A 6 20.21 -18.32 -19.81
C ILE A 6 18.79 -18.88 -19.80
N ALA A 7 18.27 -19.16 -18.60
CA ALA A 7 16.85 -19.40 -18.36
C ALA A 7 16.16 -18.05 -18.13
N TYR A 8 15.15 -17.74 -18.93
CA TYR A 8 14.25 -16.62 -18.66
C TYR A 8 13.16 -17.08 -17.69
N CYS A 9 13.21 -16.55 -16.47
CA CYS A 9 12.07 -16.48 -15.56
C CYS A 9 11.70 -14.99 -15.48
N VAL A 10 10.56 -14.60 -16.07
CA VAL A 10 10.04 -13.25 -15.93
C VAL A 10 9.35 -13.16 -14.57
N SER A 11 10.11 -12.76 -13.56
CA SER A 11 9.61 -12.10 -12.36
C SER A 11 10.11 -10.67 -12.44
N THR A 12 9.23 -9.69 -12.57
CA THR A 12 9.58 -8.28 -12.46
C THR A 12 9.13 -7.76 -11.10
N GLU A 13 9.91 -8.08 -10.08
CA GLU A 13 10.12 -7.19 -8.93
C GLU A 13 11.43 -6.44 -9.21
N THR A 14 11.34 -5.13 -9.43
CA THR A 14 12.52 -4.26 -9.51
C THR A 14 12.62 -3.50 -8.20
N THR A 15 13.35 -4.07 -7.26
CA THR A 15 13.91 -3.37 -6.09
C THR A 15 15.23 -2.74 -6.52
N LEU A 16 15.31 -1.41 -6.49
CA LEU A 16 16.52 -0.65 -6.76
C LEU A 16 17.30 -0.54 -5.43
N SER A 17 18.31 -1.38 -5.25
CA SER A 17 19.30 -1.25 -4.17
C SER A 17 20.51 -0.49 -4.71
N LEU A 18 20.70 0.75 -4.27
CA LEU A 18 21.93 1.51 -4.43
C LEU A 18 22.89 1.10 -3.31
N GLU A 19 23.93 0.33 -3.63
CA GLU A 19 25.13 0.23 -2.80
C GLU A 19 26.12 1.32 -3.24
N LEU A 20 26.37 2.29 -2.36
CA LEU A 20 27.53 3.17 -2.46
C LEU A 20 28.76 2.41 -1.95
N THR A 21 29.75 2.24 -2.82
CA THR A 21 31.11 1.84 -2.43
C THR A 21 31.92 3.12 -2.28
N ASP A 22 32.43 3.40 -1.07
CA ASP A 22 33.55 4.33 -0.90
C ASP A 22 34.56 3.72 0.07
N ALA A 23 35.81 3.66 -0.40
CA ALA A 23 36.95 3.15 0.34
C ALA A 23 37.83 4.31 0.83
N ILE A 24 37.97 4.36 2.16
CA ILE A 24 39.20 4.62 2.94
C ILE A 24 39.78 6.05 2.94
N ASN A 25 39.76 6.65 4.13
CA ASN A 25 40.98 7.22 4.73
C ASN A 25 41.00 6.99 6.25
N VAL A 26 42.14 6.48 6.71
CA VAL A 26 42.49 6.09 8.09
C VAL A 26 43.33 7.20 8.73
N ALA A 27 43.13 7.45 10.03
CA ALA A 27 44.14 7.48 11.12
C ALA A 27 43.60 8.26 12.37
N PRO A 28 44.26 8.23 13.55
CA PRO A 28 43.95 7.27 14.62
C PRO A 28 43.67 7.92 15.99
N GLY A 29 43.06 7.18 16.91
CA GLY A 29 42.92 7.63 18.30
C GLY A 29 42.33 6.54 19.20
N GLY A 30 43.19 5.76 19.84
CA GLY A 30 42.79 4.68 20.74
C GLY A 30 42.27 5.14 22.10
N LYS A 31 41.53 4.24 22.76
CA LYS A 31 41.68 3.90 24.18
C LYS A 31 40.96 2.57 24.46
N GLU A 32 41.72 1.65 25.04
CA GLU A 32 41.28 0.38 25.62
C GLU A 32 40.20 0.57 26.69
N LEU A 33 39.35 -0.45 26.91
CA LEU A 33 39.37 -1.22 28.16
C LEU A 33 38.38 -2.41 28.15
N LYS A 34 38.98 -3.59 28.36
CA LYS A 34 38.52 -4.77 29.13
C LYS A 34 37.35 -5.64 28.66
N GLN A 35 37.81 -6.74 28.06
CA GLN A 35 37.29 -8.10 28.02
C GLN A 35 36.84 -8.66 29.39
N GLN A 36 35.67 -9.32 29.44
CA GLN A 36 35.38 -10.35 30.44
C GLN A 36 34.44 -11.45 29.89
N SER A 37 35.00 -12.66 29.87
CA SER A 37 34.41 -13.98 30.10
C SER A 37 33.22 -14.50 29.28
N SER A 38 33.56 -15.52 28.48
CA SER A 38 32.74 -16.62 27.95
C SER A 38 31.78 -17.25 28.97
N ASN A 39 30.59 -17.66 28.51
CA ASN A 39 29.94 -18.90 28.92
C ASN A 39 29.11 -19.47 27.76
N THR A 40 29.52 -20.65 27.31
CA THR A 40 28.87 -21.52 26.35
C THR A 40 27.69 -22.23 27.03
N VAL A 41 26.48 -22.14 26.44
CA VAL A 41 25.35 -23.01 26.82
C VAL A 41 24.76 -23.63 25.55
N HIS A 42 24.63 -24.95 25.59
CA HIS A 42 24.11 -25.83 24.56
C HIS A 42 22.68 -25.48 24.15
N PHE A 43 22.43 -25.40 22.84
CA PHE A 43 21.10 -25.42 22.25
C PHE A 43 20.60 -26.87 22.14
N ILE A 44 19.53 -27.20 22.88
CA ILE A 44 18.69 -28.36 22.63
C ILE A 44 17.39 -27.84 22.02
N GLY A 45 17.12 -28.24 20.78
CA GLY A 45 15.88 -27.94 20.08
C GLY A 45 14.71 -28.70 20.67
N SER A 46 13.64 -27.99 21.00
CA SER A 46 12.33 -28.55 21.27
C SER A 46 11.28 -27.74 20.53
N THR A 47 10.58 -28.45 19.63
CA THR A 47 9.44 -28.01 18.86
C THR A 47 8.22 -27.77 19.76
N SER A 48 7.62 -26.59 19.71
CA SER A 48 6.25 -26.38 20.20
C SER A 48 5.51 -25.38 19.33
N HIS A 49 4.29 -25.78 18.97
CA HIS A 49 3.39 -25.18 18.00
C HIS A 49 3.01 -23.73 18.28
N SER A 50 2.95 -22.94 17.21
CA SER A 50 2.26 -21.66 17.13
C SER A 50 0.80 -21.90 16.71
N PRO A 51 -0.22 -21.40 17.42
CA PRO A 51 -1.58 -21.38 16.91
C PRO A 51 -1.70 -20.24 15.89
N TYR A 52 -1.81 -20.62 14.61
CA TYR A 52 -2.27 -19.75 13.53
C TYR A 52 -3.80 -19.67 13.63
N ILE A 53 -4.32 -18.46 13.84
CA ILE A 53 -5.77 -18.19 13.84
C ILE A 53 -6.21 -18.09 12.39
N ASP A 54 -7.03 -19.06 12.01
CA ASP A 54 -7.66 -19.25 10.71
C ASP A 54 -8.91 -18.38 10.62
N ILE A 55 -8.91 -17.37 9.74
CA ILE A 55 -10.09 -16.55 9.43
C ILE A 55 -10.42 -16.83 7.97
N ASP A 56 -11.29 -17.82 7.73
CA ASP A 56 -12.11 -17.90 6.53
C ASP A 56 -13.26 -18.90 6.74
N ARG A 57 -14.42 -18.37 7.17
CA ARG A 57 -15.69 -19.09 7.05
C ARG A 57 -16.87 -18.13 7.02
N ALA A 58 -17.32 -17.75 5.83
CA ALA A 58 -18.74 -17.57 5.51
C ALA A 58 -18.97 -17.12 4.04
N VAL A 59 -19.19 -18.07 3.11
CA VAL A 59 -20.24 -17.96 2.07
C VAL A 59 -20.66 -19.39 1.67
N PRO A 60 -21.96 -19.72 1.61
CA PRO A 60 -22.44 -21.04 1.19
C PRO A 60 -22.50 -21.16 -0.34
N ALA A 61 -21.96 -22.27 -0.85
CA ALA A 61 -22.11 -22.68 -2.24
C ALA A 61 -23.43 -23.43 -2.43
N ALA A 62 -24.27 -22.97 -3.35
CA ALA A 62 -25.36 -23.75 -3.93
C ALA A 62 -25.51 -23.41 -5.42
N HIS A 63 -25.72 -24.46 -6.21
CA HIS A 63 -26.16 -24.50 -7.60
C HIS A 63 -25.18 -24.06 -8.70
N LEU A 64 -24.55 -25.05 -9.34
CA LEU A 64 -24.50 -25.12 -10.80
C LEU A 64 -24.53 -26.58 -11.25
N ILE A 65 -25.43 -26.81 -12.20
CA ILE A 65 -25.85 -28.07 -12.79
C ILE A 65 -24.75 -28.58 -13.73
N ASP A 66 -24.39 -29.84 -13.59
CA ASP A 66 -23.63 -30.59 -14.57
C ASP A 66 -24.57 -31.61 -15.22
N THR A 67 -24.74 -31.53 -16.54
CA THR A 67 -25.22 -32.63 -17.38
C THR A 67 -24.68 -32.44 -18.79
N MET A 68 -23.69 -33.24 -19.16
CA MET A 68 -23.66 -33.89 -20.47
C MET A 68 -23.38 -35.40 -20.29
N ALA A 69 -24.45 -36.16 -20.52
CA ALA A 69 -24.57 -37.52 -21.08
C ALA A 69 -23.39 -37.96 -21.98
N ASP A 70 -23.08 -39.22 -22.26
CA ASP A 70 -23.57 -40.57 -21.95
C ASP A 70 -22.54 -41.49 -22.68
N THR A 71 -21.99 -42.57 -22.12
CA THR A 71 -22.42 -43.96 -22.39
C THR A 71 -21.47 -44.93 -21.67
N GLY A 72 -22.03 -45.89 -20.92
CA GLY A 72 -21.33 -47.03 -20.28
C GLY A 72 -21.10 -48.20 -21.26
N PRO A 73 -20.96 -49.47 -20.82
CA PRO A 73 -21.01 -50.04 -19.45
C PRO A 73 -19.69 -50.83 -19.12
N ASP A 74 -19.40 -51.36 -17.93
CA ASP A 74 -20.11 -52.39 -17.18
C ASP A 74 -19.80 -52.38 -15.67
N LEU A 75 -20.79 -52.93 -14.98
CA LEU A 75 -21.01 -53.12 -13.55
C LEU A 75 -19.93 -53.97 -12.85
N ASP A 76 -19.73 -53.71 -11.55
CA ASP A 76 -20.04 -54.71 -10.51
C ASP A 76 -20.18 -54.04 -9.15
N HIS A 77 -21.40 -54.16 -8.61
CA HIS A 77 -21.82 -53.74 -7.29
C HIS A 77 -21.99 -55.04 -6.48
N ASP A 78 -21.16 -55.28 -5.47
CA ASP A 78 -21.39 -56.41 -4.56
C ASP A 78 -21.71 -55.91 -3.15
N SER A 79 -23.02 -55.89 -2.90
CA SER A 79 -23.68 -55.90 -1.61
C SER A 79 -23.45 -57.20 -0.84
N ILE A 80 -23.43 -57.06 0.49
CA ILE A 80 -23.56 -58.11 1.50
C ILE A 80 -24.77 -59.02 1.19
N SER A 81 -24.53 -60.31 0.90
CA SER A 81 -25.37 -61.43 1.35
C SER A 81 -24.75 -62.79 1.02
N SER A 82 -25.05 -63.76 1.90
CA SER A 82 -24.98 -65.21 1.76
C SER A 82 -23.62 -65.93 1.75
N GLN A 83 -23.44 -66.68 2.83
CA GLN A 83 -22.49 -67.76 3.06
C GLN A 83 -22.53 -68.79 1.92
N ASP A 84 -21.40 -68.98 1.25
CA ASP A 84 -21.08 -70.22 0.53
C ASP A 84 -19.71 -70.72 1.02
N PRO A 85 -19.62 -71.89 1.67
CA PRO A 85 -18.36 -72.42 2.19
C PRO A 85 -17.45 -73.04 1.12
N HIS A 86 -17.81 -73.00 -0.17
CA HIS A 86 -17.00 -73.60 -1.24
C HIS A 86 -16.30 -72.63 -2.20
N ASN A 87 -16.38 -71.31 -2.00
CA ASN A 87 -15.58 -70.39 -2.80
C ASN A 87 -14.15 -70.29 -2.23
N LYS A 88 -13.22 -71.07 -2.79
CA LYS A 88 -11.77 -70.89 -2.60
C LYS A 88 -11.45 -69.42 -2.86
N LYS A 89 -11.19 -68.64 -1.80
CA LYS A 89 -10.56 -67.32 -1.92
C LYS A 89 -9.26 -67.50 -2.71
N THR A 90 -9.30 -67.19 -3.99
CA THR A 90 -8.10 -67.10 -4.81
C THR A 90 -7.19 -66.11 -4.10
N LYS A 91 -6.02 -66.59 -3.65
CA LYS A 91 -4.99 -65.76 -3.05
C LYS A 91 -4.80 -64.56 -3.99
N LYS A 92 -5.19 -63.34 -3.57
CA LYS A 92 -4.83 -62.12 -4.30
C LYS A 92 -3.31 -62.14 -4.43
N THR A 93 -2.82 -62.41 -5.63
CA THR A 93 -1.39 -62.43 -5.95
C THR A 93 -0.83 -61.09 -5.50
N LYS A 94 0.12 -61.07 -4.55
CA LYS A 94 0.78 -59.84 -4.10
C LYS A 94 1.55 -59.25 -5.29
N ASN A 95 0.88 -58.41 -6.07
CA ASN A 95 1.47 -57.74 -7.20
C ASN A 95 2.02 -56.39 -6.71
N ARG A 96 3.34 -56.22 -6.83
CA ARG A 96 4.03 -54.96 -6.50
C ARG A 96 4.03 -53.97 -7.68
N ARG A 97 3.36 -54.31 -8.79
CA ARG A 97 3.28 -53.41 -9.94
C ARG A 97 2.51 -52.14 -9.56
N PRO A 98 3.08 -50.95 -9.83
CA PRO A 98 2.37 -49.70 -9.63
C PRO A 98 1.07 -49.69 -10.46
N ALA A 99 0.02 -49.08 -9.90
CA ALA A 99 -1.25 -48.96 -10.62
C ALA A 99 -1.07 -48.18 -11.93
N ASN A 100 -1.67 -48.68 -13.01
CA ASN A 100 -1.59 -48.12 -14.36
C ASN A 100 -2.60 -46.98 -14.53
N THR A 101 -2.41 -45.91 -13.77
CA THR A 101 -3.22 -44.69 -13.87
C THR A 101 -2.39 -43.55 -14.48
N ALA A 102 -3.03 -42.66 -15.23
CA ALA A 102 -2.38 -41.52 -15.89
C ALA A 102 -1.58 -40.66 -14.89
N PHE A 103 -2.09 -40.49 -13.66
CA PHE A 103 -1.40 -39.79 -12.58
C PHE A 103 -0.12 -40.51 -12.12
N ARG A 104 -0.23 -41.81 -11.77
CA ARG A 104 0.93 -42.58 -11.26
C ARG A 104 1.99 -42.85 -12.32
N GLN A 105 1.63 -42.78 -13.60
CA GLN A 105 2.55 -42.95 -14.72
C GLN A 105 3.04 -41.62 -15.31
N GLN A 106 2.65 -40.48 -14.75
CA GLN A 106 3.00 -39.15 -15.26
C GLN A 106 2.58 -38.94 -16.73
N ARG A 107 1.44 -39.52 -17.12
CA ARG A 107 0.81 -39.40 -18.44
C ARG A 107 -0.46 -38.56 -18.37
N LEU A 108 -0.52 -37.61 -17.45
CA LEU A 108 -1.60 -36.65 -17.39
C LEU A 108 -1.63 -35.84 -18.70
N LYS A 109 -2.84 -35.47 -19.14
CA LYS A 109 -3.00 -34.55 -20.26
C LYS A 109 -2.31 -33.23 -19.90
N ALA A 110 -1.22 -32.93 -20.58
CA ALA A 110 -0.45 -31.71 -20.39
C ALA A 110 -0.42 -30.94 -21.72
N TRP A 111 -0.49 -29.62 -21.63
CA TRP A 111 -0.21 -28.73 -22.74
C TRP A 111 1.21 -28.17 -22.59
N GLN A 112 2.04 -28.34 -23.60
CA GLN A 112 3.41 -27.86 -23.62
C GLN A 112 3.52 -26.72 -24.65
N PRO A 113 3.48 -25.45 -24.22
CA PRO A 113 3.61 -24.33 -25.13
C PRO A 113 5.03 -24.25 -25.67
N ILE A 114 5.22 -24.66 -26.93
CA ILE A 114 6.47 -24.44 -27.64
C ILE A 114 6.46 -23.00 -28.17
N LEU A 115 7.39 -22.19 -27.69
CA LEU A 115 7.54 -20.80 -28.12
C LEU A 115 8.07 -20.76 -29.56
N THR A 116 7.17 -20.58 -30.53
CA THR A 116 7.53 -20.42 -31.94
C THR A 116 7.33 -18.97 -32.37
N PRO A 117 8.06 -18.46 -33.39
CA PRO A 117 7.83 -17.11 -33.90
C PRO A 117 6.38 -16.85 -34.30
N LYS A 118 5.68 -17.89 -34.78
CA LYS A 118 4.25 -17.82 -35.16
C LYS A 118 3.31 -17.57 -33.99
N THR A 119 3.67 -17.98 -32.78
CA THR A 119 2.84 -17.77 -31.58
C THR A 119 3.32 -16.56 -30.76
N VAL A 120 4.64 -16.33 -30.72
CA VAL A 120 5.26 -15.29 -29.89
C VAL A 120 5.17 -13.90 -30.53
N LEU A 121 5.40 -13.77 -31.84
CA LEU A 121 5.35 -12.45 -32.50
C LEU A 121 3.97 -11.80 -32.43
N PRO A 122 2.85 -12.49 -32.75
CA PRO A 122 1.52 -11.90 -32.62
C PRO A 122 1.19 -11.51 -31.18
N LEU A 123 1.66 -12.28 -30.19
CA LEU A 123 1.46 -11.97 -28.78
C LEU A 123 2.13 -10.65 -28.38
N PHE A 124 3.39 -10.42 -28.78
CA PHE A 124 4.10 -9.17 -28.49
C PHE A 124 3.37 -7.95 -29.07
N PHE A 125 2.95 -8.02 -30.35
CA PHE A 125 2.21 -6.93 -30.96
C PHE A 125 0.82 -6.75 -30.35
N ALA A 126 0.12 -7.84 -30.01
CA ALA A 126 -1.20 -7.76 -29.37
C ALA A 126 -1.11 -7.07 -27.99
N ILE A 127 -0.15 -7.46 -27.16
CA ILE A 127 0.08 -6.80 -25.86
C ILE A 127 0.40 -5.32 -26.07
N GLY A 128 1.31 -5.00 -26.99
CA GLY A 128 1.67 -3.62 -27.30
C GLY A 128 0.51 -2.74 -27.77
N ILE A 129 -0.29 -3.25 -28.70
CA ILE A 129 -1.46 -2.55 -29.27
C ILE A 129 -2.57 -2.37 -28.23
N ILE A 130 -2.70 -3.26 -27.24
CA ILE A 130 -3.69 -3.12 -26.16
C ILE A 130 -3.16 -2.19 -25.06
N PHE A 131 -1.91 -2.34 -24.65
CA PHE A 131 -1.36 -1.63 -23.49
C PHE A 131 -1.08 -0.16 -23.81
N ALA A 132 -0.65 0.19 -25.03
CA ALA A 132 -0.33 1.58 -25.37
C ALA A 132 -1.57 2.50 -25.33
N PRO A 133 -2.73 2.15 -25.93
CA PRO A 133 -3.95 2.95 -25.81
C PRO A 133 -4.49 3.01 -24.37
N ILE A 134 -4.45 1.90 -23.62
CA ILE A 134 -4.84 1.90 -22.21
C ILE A 134 -3.94 2.84 -21.40
N GLY A 135 -2.63 2.76 -21.58
CA GLY A 135 -1.67 3.65 -20.93
C GLY A 135 -1.91 5.12 -21.30
N GLY A 136 -2.18 5.41 -22.57
CA GLY A 136 -2.56 6.75 -23.03
C GLY A 136 -3.84 7.27 -22.39
N ALA A 137 -4.88 6.44 -22.29
CA ALA A 137 -6.13 6.79 -21.63
C ALA A 137 -5.95 7.04 -20.12
N LEU A 138 -5.11 6.24 -19.44
CA LEU A 138 -4.77 6.44 -18.03
C LEU A 138 -3.99 7.73 -17.80
N LEU A 139 -3.03 8.06 -18.68
CA LEU A 139 -2.30 9.33 -18.63
C LEU A 139 -3.24 10.51 -18.84
N TYR A 140 -4.14 10.42 -19.82
CA TYR A 140 -5.14 11.44 -20.06
C TYR A 140 -6.03 11.65 -18.83
N ALA A 141 -6.57 10.58 -18.26
CA ALA A 141 -7.38 10.65 -17.03
C ALA A 141 -6.60 11.29 -15.87
N SER A 142 -5.33 10.93 -15.67
CA SER A 142 -4.50 11.56 -14.64
C SER A 142 -4.21 13.04 -14.91
N ALA A 143 -4.20 13.48 -16.17
CA ALA A 143 -3.97 14.88 -16.54
C ALA A 143 -5.22 15.76 -16.37
N GLN A 144 -6.42 15.16 -16.35
CA GLN A 144 -7.68 15.86 -16.07
C GLN A 144 -7.91 16.12 -14.56
N VAL A 145 -7.08 15.55 -13.68
CA VAL A 145 -7.15 15.85 -12.24
C VAL A 145 -6.51 17.20 -11.98
N GLN A 146 -7.26 18.07 -11.30
CA GLN A 146 -6.78 19.36 -10.80
C GLN A 146 -6.43 19.22 -9.32
N GLU A 147 -5.25 19.67 -8.92
CA GLU A 147 -4.71 19.50 -7.56
C GLU A 147 -3.92 20.73 -7.11
N LEU A 148 -4.18 21.17 -5.89
CA LEU A 148 -3.40 22.17 -5.16
C LEU A 148 -2.83 21.52 -3.91
N THR A 149 -1.52 21.64 -3.69
CA THR A 149 -0.83 21.21 -2.47
C THR A 149 -0.19 22.42 -1.77
N LEU A 150 -0.44 22.58 -0.48
CA LEU A 150 0.16 23.63 0.37
C LEU A 150 0.80 23.00 1.61
N ASP A 151 2.12 23.08 1.72
CA ASP A 151 2.89 22.67 2.89
C ASP A 151 2.90 23.79 3.94
N TYR A 152 2.37 23.50 5.13
CA TYR A 152 2.25 24.46 6.23
C TYR A 152 3.06 24.01 7.46
N THR A 153 3.98 23.07 7.31
CA THR A 153 4.77 22.48 8.41
C THR A 153 5.43 23.55 9.28
N ASN A 154 6.07 24.54 8.63
CA ASN A 154 6.84 25.59 9.29
C ASN A 154 6.04 26.88 9.52
N CYS A 155 4.71 26.85 9.41
CA CYS A 155 3.88 28.04 9.53
C CYS A 155 4.07 28.74 10.90
N ARG A 156 4.22 27.96 11.97
CA ARG A 156 4.44 28.50 13.32
C ARG A 156 5.74 29.32 13.45
N GLU A 157 6.76 28.96 12.69
CA GLU A 157 8.12 29.53 12.84
C GLU A 157 8.44 30.58 11.77
N GLN A 158 7.90 30.43 10.57
CA GLN A 158 8.28 31.22 9.40
C GLN A 158 7.18 32.18 8.91
N ALA A 159 5.91 31.94 9.25
CA ALA A 159 4.84 32.81 8.79
C ALA A 159 4.77 34.10 9.61
N PRO A 160 4.50 35.24 8.97
CA PRO A 160 4.36 36.52 9.66
C PRO A 160 3.08 36.58 10.52
N SER A 161 3.06 37.49 11.48
CA SER A 161 1.83 37.84 12.21
C SER A 161 0.80 38.50 11.28
N PRO A 162 -0.53 38.38 11.52
CA PRO A 162 -1.55 39.09 10.73
C PRO A 162 -1.39 40.61 10.68
N SER A 163 -0.67 41.20 11.65
CA SER A 163 -0.37 42.63 11.69
C SER A 163 0.79 43.05 10.78
N GLU A 164 1.56 42.10 10.28
CA GLU A 164 2.71 42.32 9.42
C GLU A 164 2.32 42.25 7.93
N PRO A 165 3.17 42.76 7.02
CA PRO A 165 2.91 42.64 5.60
C PRO A 165 2.73 41.19 5.14
N GLN A 166 1.73 40.98 4.30
CA GLN A 166 1.42 39.67 3.73
C GLN A 166 2.64 39.11 2.99
N THR A 167 3.07 37.91 3.39
CA THR A 167 4.27 37.26 2.86
C THR A 167 3.88 36.03 2.06
N GLU A 168 4.46 35.88 0.87
CA GLU A 168 4.27 34.72 0.00
C GLU A 168 4.88 33.47 0.64
N MET A 169 4.26 32.31 0.44
CA MET A 169 4.81 31.05 0.92
C MET A 169 6.17 30.76 0.25
N PRO A 170 7.11 30.08 0.93
CA PRO A 170 8.41 29.75 0.36
C PRO A 170 8.31 28.96 -0.97
N PRO A 171 9.30 29.10 -1.87
CA PRO A 171 9.31 28.33 -3.12
C PRO A 171 9.25 26.82 -2.86
N GLY A 172 8.37 26.11 -3.57
CA GLY A 172 8.23 24.66 -3.48
C GLY A 172 7.29 24.15 -2.38
N THR A 173 6.80 25.01 -1.48
CA THR A 173 5.78 24.60 -0.49
C THR A 173 4.35 24.67 -1.05
N ALA A 174 4.14 25.48 -2.09
CA ALA A 174 2.87 25.58 -2.79
C ALA A 174 3.01 25.07 -4.23
N ILE A 175 2.22 24.07 -4.60
CA ILE A 175 2.29 23.38 -5.89
C ILE A 175 0.90 23.33 -6.51
N TRP A 176 0.79 23.81 -7.74
CA TRP A 176 -0.44 23.82 -8.53
C TRP A 176 -0.32 22.88 -9.73
N HIS A 177 -1.30 22.00 -9.89
CA HIS A 177 -1.48 21.16 -11.07
C HIS A 177 -2.88 21.40 -11.62
N PHE A 178 -3.01 22.34 -12.54
CA PHE A 178 -4.28 22.72 -13.15
C PHE A 178 -4.16 22.70 -14.68
N HIS A 179 -5.25 22.34 -15.34
CA HIS A 179 -5.46 22.58 -16.77
C HIS A 179 -6.40 23.77 -16.95
N ASP A 180 -6.47 24.32 -18.18
CA ASP A 180 -7.36 25.45 -18.52
C ASP A 180 -7.22 26.66 -17.59
N VAL A 181 -5.98 26.98 -17.24
CA VAL A 181 -5.61 28.07 -16.32
C VAL A 181 -6.11 29.42 -16.83
N VAL A 182 -6.92 30.10 -16.01
CA VAL A 182 -7.43 31.45 -16.28
C VAL A 182 -6.49 32.51 -15.71
N SER A 183 -5.90 32.26 -14.53
CA SER A 183 -4.96 33.17 -13.86
C SER A 183 -3.54 32.59 -13.87
N PRO A 184 -2.60 33.15 -14.67
CA PRO A 184 -1.23 32.66 -14.73
C PRO A 184 -0.45 33.04 -13.46
N ASN A 185 0.43 32.13 -13.02
CA ASN A 185 1.27 32.28 -11.83
C ASN A 185 0.47 32.49 -10.53
N PRO A 186 -0.38 31.52 -10.14
CA PRO A 186 -1.12 31.61 -8.89
C PRO A 186 -0.16 31.71 -7.70
N LYS A 187 -0.58 32.47 -6.69
CA LYS A 187 0.20 32.68 -5.48
C LYS A 187 -0.51 32.14 -4.25
N ALA A 188 0.29 31.84 -3.24
CA ALA A 188 -0.18 31.48 -1.91
C ALA A 188 0.58 32.30 -0.86
N TYR A 189 -0.14 32.70 0.17
CA TYR A 189 0.32 33.50 1.29
C TYR A 189 -0.10 32.81 2.58
N TRP A 190 0.59 33.15 3.64
CA TRP A 190 0.34 32.59 4.96
C TRP A 190 0.56 33.61 6.06
N SER A 191 -0.12 33.41 7.18
CA SER A 191 0.10 34.14 8.42
C SER A 191 -0.16 33.23 9.61
N GLN A 192 0.43 33.56 10.76
CA GLN A 192 0.24 32.80 11.99
C GLN A 192 -0.14 33.70 13.16
N GLU A 193 -1.05 33.21 14.00
CA GLU A 193 -1.52 33.89 15.20
C GLU A 193 -1.62 32.87 16.35
N THR A 194 -1.36 33.31 17.58
CA THR A 194 -1.64 32.50 18.77
C THR A 194 -3.02 32.87 19.31
N ILE A 195 -3.92 31.88 19.40
CA ILE A 195 -5.30 32.08 19.82
C ILE A 195 -5.69 31.10 20.92
N SER A 196 -6.72 31.46 21.68
CA SER A 196 -7.43 30.52 22.54
C SER A 196 -8.46 29.76 21.71
N TYR A 197 -8.25 28.46 21.54
CA TYR A 197 -9.12 27.57 20.76
C TYR A 197 -9.97 26.67 21.66
N THR A 198 -11.26 26.59 21.39
CA THR A 198 -12.18 25.70 22.11
C THR A 198 -12.54 24.50 21.23
N TYR A 199 -12.20 23.30 21.69
CA TYR A 199 -12.60 22.06 21.04
C TYR A 199 -14.13 21.88 21.04
N PRO A 200 -14.71 21.08 20.13
CA PRO A 200 -16.15 20.82 20.09
C PRO A 200 -16.75 20.24 21.38
N ASN A 201 -15.93 19.57 22.21
CA ASN A 201 -16.32 19.03 23.51
C ASN A 201 -16.19 20.06 24.67
N GLY A 202 -15.89 21.33 24.36
CA GLY A 202 -15.78 22.42 25.33
C GLY A 202 -14.41 22.58 26.00
N ALA A 203 -13.45 21.69 25.76
CA ALA A 203 -12.09 21.85 26.29
C ALA A 203 -11.39 23.04 25.62
N VAL A 204 -10.64 23.82 26.39
CA VAL A 204 -9.95 25.02 25.91
C VAL A 204 -8.45 24.79 25.82
N LEU A 205 -7.89 25.10 24.66
CA LEU A 205 -6.46 25.17 24.38
C LEU A 205 -6.04 26.65 24.31
N PRO A 206 -5.41 27.20 25.36
CA PRO A 206 -5.19 28.64 25.48
C PRO A 206 -4.17 29.21 24.48
N ASP A 207 -3.15 28.43 24.12
CA ASP A 207 -2.02 28.85 23.29
C ASP A 207 -1.96 28.06 21.97
N ALA A 208 -3.10 27.98 21.26
CA ALA A 208 -3.18 27.27 19.99
C ALA A 208 -2.57 28.11 18.86
N ASN A 209 -1.72 27.49 18.03
CA ASN A 209 -1.19 28.14 16.84
C ASN A 209 -2.22 28.04 15.71
N LYS A 210 -2.76 29.19 15.27
CA LYS A 210 -3.61 29.30 14.09
C LYS A 210 -2.77 29.71 12.90
N CYS A 211 -2.70 28.85 11.89
CA CYS A 211 -2.10 29.15 10.59
C CYS A 211 -3.20 29.48 9.58
N SER A 212 -3.18 30.68 9.01
CA SER A 212 -4.11 31.10 7.97
C SER A 212 -3.43 30.99 6.61
N LEU A 213 -3.98 30.20 5.69
CA LEU A 213 -3.48 30.06 4.33
C LEU A 213 -4.41 30.77 3.36
N THR A 214 -3.88 31.71 2.58
CA THR A 214 -4.61 32.40 1.50
C THR A 214 -4.01 32.00 0.17
N PHE A 215 -4.79 31.41 -0.73
CA PHE A 215 -4.28 30.83 -1.97
C PHE A 215 -5.23 31.03 -3.14
N GLN A 216 -4.67 31.07 -4.35
CA GLN A 216 -5.43 31.25 -5.57
C GLN A 216 -5.74 29.91 -6.23
N ILE A 217 -7.00 29.72 -6.59
CA ILE A 217 -7.49 28.65 -7.47
C ILE A 217 -7.53 29.21 -8.89
N PRO A 218 -6.64 28.77 -9.80
CA PRO A 218 -6.46 29.39 -11.11
C PRO A 218 -7.49 28.98 -12.16
N ALA A 219 -8.24 27.90 -11.93
CA ALA A 219 -9.29 27.38 -12.81
C ALA A 219 -10.37 26.67 -11.95
N PRO A 220 -11.64 26.66 -12.39
CA PRO A 220 -12.72 26.05 -11.62
C PRO A 220 -12.56 24.53 -11.50
N MET A 221 -12.79 24.00 -10.30
CA MET A 221 -12.73 22.57 -10.00
C MET A 221 -14.15 21.98 -9.92
N ASN A 222 -14.47 21.07 -10.83
CA ASN A 222 -15.77 20.38 -10.83
C ASN A 222 -15.88 19.38 -9.65
N PRO A 223 -17.10 19.16 -9.12
CA PRO A 223 -17.32 18.21 -8.05
C PRO A 223 -17.02 16.76 -8.51
N PRO A 224 -16.56 15.88 -7.59
CA PRO A 224 -16.35 16.18 -6.17
C PRO A 224 -14.98 16.81 -5.91
N VAL A 225 -14.96 17.83 -5.05
CA VAL A 225 -13.76 18.48 -4.54
C VAL A 225 -13.41 17.87 -3.18
N LEU A 226 -12.20 17.35 -3.07
CA LEU A 226 -11.75 16.56 -1.93
C LEU A 226 -10.62 17.30 -1.21
N PHE A 227 -10.75 17.45 0.10
CA PHE A 227 -9.76 18.07 0.97
C PHE A 227 -9.04 17.00 1.77
N TYR A 228 -7.76 16.81 1.50
CA TYR A 228 -6.89 15.88 2.21
C TYR A 228 -5.88 16.63 3.07
N TYR A 229 -5.42 15.97 4.12
CA TYR A 229 -4.10 16.25 4.68
C TYR A 229 -3.12 15.17 4.24
N ARG A 230 -1.88 15.56 4.00
CA ARG A 230 -0.76 14.69 3.65
C ARG A 230 0.29 14.77 4.74
N LEU A 231 0.76 13.60 5.17
CA LEU A 231 1.91 13.44 6.04
C LEU A 231 3.03 12.75 5.26
N THR A 232 4.27 13.19 5.46
CA THR A 232 5.49 12.55 4.96
C THR A 232 6.29 11.98 6.12
N ASP A 233 7.08 10.93 5.88
CA ASP A 233 7.92 10.28 6.91
C ASP A 233 7.19 9.82 8.19
N PHE A 234 5.87 9.54 8.08
CA PHE A 234 5.08 9.00 9.18
C PHE A 234 4.76 7.52 8.96
N TYR A 235 5.41 6.63 9.71
CA TYR A 235 5.42 5.19 9.45
C TYR A 235 4.21 4.44 10.04
N GLN A 236 3.00 4.65 9.49
CA GLN A 236 1.81 3.87 9.89
C GLN A 236 1.95 2.38 9.59
N ASN A 237 2.81 2.00 8.64
CA ASN A 237 3.04 0.62 8.21
C ASN A 237 4.02 -0.15 9.11
N HIS A 238 4.56 0.47 10.16
CA HIS A 238 5.46 -0.22 11.07
C HIS A 238 4.76 -1.39 11.78
N ARG A 239 5.38 -2.58 11.82
CA ARG A 239 4.76 -3.83 12.32
C ARG A 239 4.13 -3.69 13.70
N ARG A 240 4.79 -2.97 14.62
CA ARG A 240 4.25 -2.73 15.98
C ARG A 240 3.07 -1.75 15.95
N TYR A 241 3.13 -0.74 15.09
CA TYR A 241 2.10 0.31 14.99
C TYR A 241 0.78 -0.28 14.47
N VAL A 242 0.81 -1.00 13.34
CA VAL A 242 -0.39 -1.57 12.69
C VAL A 242 -1.17 -2.51 13.62
N LYS A 243 -0.49 -3.19 14.55
CA LYS A 243 -1.11 -4.15 15.47
C LYS A 243 -1.61 -3.51 16.76
N SER A 244 -1.24 -2.26 17.04
CA SER A 244 -1.45 -1.63 18.34
C SER A 244 -2.82 -0.96 18.43
N PHE A 245 -3.84 -1.81 18.57
CA PHE A 245 -5.23 -1.47 18.88
C PHE A 245 -5.96 -2.72 19.42
N GLN A 246 -7.12 -2.54 20.05
CA GLN A 246 -7.99 -3.65 20.49
C GLN A 246 -9.33 -3.60 19.77
N ALA A 247 -9.64 -4.61 18.95
CA ALA A 247 -10.83 -4.64 18.11
C ALA A 247 -12.15 -4.59 18.92
N ASP A 248 -12.28 -5.42 19.96
CA ASP A 248 -13.49 -5.46 20.80
C ASP A 248 -13.75 -4.11 21.49
N GLN A 249 -12.68 -3.43 21.88
CA GLN A 249 -12.76 -2.10 22.46
C GLN A 249 -13.31 -1.07 21.45
N LEU A 250 -12.86 -1.14 20.19
CA LEU A 250 -13.33 -0.27 19.11
C LEU A 250 -14.79 -0.57 18.73
N LEU A 251 -15.20 -1.83 18.76
CA LEU A 251 -16.60 -2.28 18.58
C LEU A 251 -17.53 -1.77 19.70
N GLY A 252 -16.97 -1.23 20.79
CA GLY A 252 -17.71 -0.63 21.90
C GLY A 252 -17.80 -1.51 23.15
N ASP A 253 -17.16 -2.69 23.16
CA ASP A 253 -17.19 -3.56 24.33
C ASP A 253 -16.30 -3.04 25.47
N ALA A 254 -16.80 -3.19 26.70
CA ALA A 254 -16.08 -2.86 27.92
C ALA A 254 -15.13 -4.01 28.29
N VAL A 255 -13.98 -4.06 27.61
CA VAL A 255 -12.91 -5.05 27.85
C VAL A 255 -12.22 -4.80 29.20
N ASP A 256 -11.98 -5.85 29.97
CA ASP A 256 -11.34 -5.72 31.29
C ASP A 256 -9.84 -5.35 31.19
N SER A 257 -9.30 -4.83 32.28
CA SER A 257 -7.91 -4.36 32.34
C SER A 257 -6.88 -5.47 32.11
N ALA A 258 -7.12 -6.70 32.57
CA ALA A 258 -6.18 -7.81 32.39
C ALA A 258 -6.10 -8.26 30.92
N THR A 259 -7.24 -8.27 30.23
CA THR A 259 -7.31 -8.54 28.79
C THR A 259 -6.59 -7.43 28.00
N ILE A 260 -6.78 -6.15 28.35
CA ILE A 260 -6.06 -5.04 27.70
C ILE A 260 -4.56 -5.08 28.00
N GLU A 261 -4.15 -5.45 29.21
CA GLU A 261 -2.75 -5.57 29.60
C GLU A 261 -1.99 -6.63 28.78
N SER A 262 -2.65 -7.72 28.44
CA SER A 262 -2.08 -8.78 27.60
C SER A 262 -2.28 -8.57 26.09
N SER A 263 -2.98 -7.50 25.69
CA SER A 263 -3.33 -7.21 24.30
C SER A 263 -2.15 -6.68 23.46
N LEU A 264 -2.41 -6.50 22.16
CA LEU A 264 -1.47 -5.92 21.21
C LEU A 264 -1.36 -4.39 21.32
N CYS A 265 -2.12 -3.72 22.18
CA CYS A 265 -2.05 -2.27 22.44
C CYS A 265 -0.72 -1.77 23.06
N ASP A 266 0.34 -2.60 23.08
CA ASP A 266 1.67 -2.21 23.56
C ASP A 266 2.22 -0.98 22.81
N PRO A 267 2.83 0.00 23.50
CA PRO A 267 2.99 0.13 24.95
C PRO A 267 1.81 0.85 25.65
N LEU A 268 0.84 1.39 24.88
CA LEU A 268 -0.24 2.23 25.38
C LEU A 268 -1.48 1.40 25.75
N ARG A 269 -1.35 0.61 26.81
CA ARG A 269 -2.40 -0.30 27.29
C ARG A 269 -3.20 0.30 28.45
N LEU A 270 -2.53 0.54 29.57
CA LEU A 270 -3.12 0.99 30.83
C LEU A 270 -2.46 2.29 31.31
N ASP A 271 -3.21 3.09 32.06
CA ASP A 271 -2.66 4.23 32.81
C ASP A 271 -1.95 3.79 34.10
N GLU A 272 -1.35 4.77 34.81
CA GLU A 272 -0.67 4.55 36.08
C GLU A 272 -1.59 3.98 37.18
N ARG A 273 -2.92 4.11 37.03
CA ARG A 273 -3.94 3.59 37.96
C ARG A 273 -4.44 2.20 37.55
N GLY A 274 -3.91 1.60 36.49
CA GLY A 274 -4.29 0.26 36.01
C GLY A 274 -5.59 0.24 35.18
N ARG A 275 -6.06 1.41 34.70
CA ARG A 275 -7.26 1.53 33.86
C ARG A 275 -6.89 1.51 32.38
N PRO A 276 -7.65 0.81 31.52
CA PRO A 276 -7.45 0.86 30.08
C PRO A 276 -7.48 2.27 29.52
N TYR A 277 -6.51 2.58 28.64
CA TYR A 277 -6.68 3.72 27.74
C TYR A 277 -7.83 3.43 26.78
N TYR A 278 -8.71 4.41 26.58
CA TYR A 278 -9.79 4.32 25.61
C TYR A 278 -9.70 5.46 24.60
N PRO A 279 -9.52 5.19 23.30
CA PRO A 279 -9.09 3.91 22.72
C PRO A 279 -7.61 3.61 23.03
N CYS A 280 -7.26 2.32 23.21
CA CYS A 280 -5.88 1.92 23.48
C CYS A 280 -5.03 1.79 22.21
N GLY A 281 -3.71 1.81 22.40
CA GLY A 281 -2.74 1.52 21.35
C GLY A 281 -2.18 2.75 20.63
N LEU A 282 -1.11 2.50 19.87
CA LEU A 282 -0.32 3.53 19.20
C LEU A 282 -1.12 4.27 18.13
N ILE A 283 -1.97 3.55 17.38
CA ILE A 283 -2.71 4.14 16.25
C ILE A 283 -3.62 5.26 16.75
N ALA A 284 -4.47 4.97 17.74
CA ALA A 284 -5.38 5.95 18.31
C ALA A 284 -4.63 7.09 18.98
N ASN A 285 -3.61 6.79 19.80
CA ASN A 285 -2.87 7.82 20.51
C ASN A 285 -2.21 8.85 19.58
N SER A 286 -1.64 8.43 18.45
CA SER A 286 -1.01 9.35 17.49
C SER A 286 -1.98 9.91 16.45
N MET A 287 -3.29 9.94 16.73
CA MET A 287 -4.29 10.53 15.84
C MET A 287 -3.91 11.96 15.42
N PHE A 288 -3.95 12.20 14.12
CA PHE A 288 -3.78 13.53 13.56
C PHE A 288 -4.85 14.49 14.11
N ASN A 289 -4.42 15.64 14.65
CA ASN A 289 -5.27 16.53 15.44
C ASN A 289 -5.26 18.00 15.00
N ASP A 290 -4.73 18.31 13.80
CA ASP A 290 -5.00 19.64 13.22
C ASP A 290 -6.46 19.73 12.77
N THR A 291 -7.05 20.92 12.88
CA THR A 291 -8.43 21.17 12.47
C THR A 291 -8.48 22.23 11.39
N TYR A 292 -9.37 22.03 10.41
CA TYR A 292 -9.49 22.89 9.22
C TYR A 292 -10.87 23.55 9.17
N THR A 293 -10.91 24.83 8.80
CA THR A 293 -12.16 25.48 8.38
C THR A 293 -12.49 25.15 6.92
N SER A 294 -13.76 25.25 6.55
CA SER A 294 -14.16 25.29 5.14
C SER A 294 -13.45 26.44 4.42
N PRO A 295 -12.98 26.27 3.16
CA PRO A 295 -12.38 27.34 2.38
C PRO A 295 -13.37 28.51 2.18
N VAL A 296 -12.88 29.74 2.33
CA VAL A 296 -13.68 30.96 2.17
C VAL A 296 -13.15 31.78 1.01
N LEU A 297 -13.96 31.94 -0.04
CA LEU A 297 -13.68 32.81 -1.19
C LEU A 297 -13.69 34.27 -0.72
N GLN A 298 -12.57 34.98 -0.86
CA GLN A 298 -12.34 36.34 -0.32
C GLN A 298 -12.75 37.48 -1.27
N ASN A 299 -13.01 37.20 -2.55
CA ASN A 299 -13.36 38.20 -3.56
C ASN A 299 -14.36 37.62 -4.56
N VAL A 300 -15.65 37.61 -4.24
CA VAL A 300 -16.69 37.02 -5.10
C VAL A 300 -16.88 37.87 -6.36
N PRO A 301 -16.63 37.36 -7.58
CA PRO A 301 -16.85 38.13 -8.80
C PRO A 301 -18.33 38.46 -8.98
N GLY A 302 -18.68 39.75 -9.04
CA GLY A 302 -20.03 40.21 -9.43
C GLY A 302 -21.07 40.29 -8.31
N GLU A 303 -20.73 40.00 -7.05
CA GLU A 303 -21.62 40.20 -5.90
C GLU A 303 -21.07 41.27 -4.94
N ASN A 304 -21.96 41.99 -4.24
CA ASN A 304 -21.60 42.90 -3.14
C ASN A 304 -21.18 42.14 -1.86
N ALA A 305 -21.15 40.80 -1.89
CA ALA A 305 -20.70 39.97 -0.79
C ALA A 305 -19.17 39.95 -0.76
N ALA A 306 -18.59 40.45 0.35
CA ALA A 306 -17.15 40.48 0.54
C ALA A 306 -16.53 39.07 0.62
N SER A 307 -17.29 38.02 0.96
CA SER A 307 -16.78 36.66 1.03
C SER A 307 -17.88 35.60 0.95
N LYS A 308 -17.58 34.43 0.37
CA LYS A 308 -18.48 33.27 0.30
C LYS A 308 -17.80 32.00 0.84
N VAL A 309 -18.42 31.32 1.79
CA VAL A 309 -17.91 30.04 2.31
C VAL A 309 -18.21 28.94 1.29
N TYR A 310 -17.18 28.16 0.93
CA TYR A 310 -17.33 26.93 0.17
C TYR A 310 -17.51 25.79 1.15
N GLU A 311 -18.77 25.43 1.41
CA GLU A 311 -19.13 24.49 2.47
C GLU A 311 -18.59 23.10 2.19
N MET A 312 -17.63 22.66 3.00
CA MET A 312 -17.09 21.30 2.93
C MET A 312 -17.76 20.44 3.99
N LYS A 313 -18.29 19.29 3.60
CA LYS A 313 -18.79 18.30 4.56
C LYS A 313 -17.61 17.77 5.37
N ASN A 314 -17.62 18.04 6.68
CA ASN A 314 -16.68 17.46 7.64
C ASN A 314 -17.35 16.26 8.32
N ASN A 315 -16.55 15.24 8.65
CA ASN A 315 -17.02 14.06 9.40
C ASN A 315 -18.27 13.34 8.82
N SER A 316 -18.53 13.51 7.52
CA SER A 316 -19.68 12.95 6.81
C SER A 316 -19.28 12.55 5.39
N GLY A 317 -19.48 11.28 5.05
CA GLY A 317 -19.07 10.69 3.78
C GLY A 317 -17.55 10.62 3.57
N ILE A 318 -16.73 10.79 4.60
CA ILE A 318 -15.26 10.73 4.49
C ILE A 318 -14.69 9.34 4.80
N ALA A 319 -15.38 8.56 5.63
CA ALA A 319 -15.08 7.15 5.91
C ALA A 319 -15.94 6.21 5.05
N TRP A 320 -15.53 4.94 4.94
CA TRP A 320 -16.30 3.93 4.23
C TRP A 320 -17.43 3.41 5.12
N ASP A 321 -18.59 3.13 4.54
CA ASP A 321 -19.72 2.56 5.28
C ASP A 321 -19.38 1.18 5.89
N SER A 322 -18.44 0.46 5.30
CA SER A 322 -17.89 -0.78 5.85
C SER A 322 -17.03 -0.53 7.10
N ASP A 323 -16.25 0.56 7.12
CA ASP A 323 -15.39 0.90 8.25
C ASP A 323 -16.25 1.26 9.46
N LYS A 324 -17.38 1.98 9.25
CA LYS A 324 -18.32 2.34 10.31
C LYS A 324 -18.77 1.13 11.15
N LYS A 325 -18.94 -0.04 10.53
CA LYS A 325 -19.38 -1.28 11.21
C LYS A 325 -18.32 -1.88 12.16
N LEU A 326 -17.08 -1.43 12.07
CA LEU A 326 -15.98 -1.85 12.95
C LEU A 326 -15.91 -1.03 14.24
N TYR A 327 -16.75 0.00 14.36
CA TYR A 327 -16.77 0.90 15.51
C TYR A 327 -18.16 0.94 16.12
N GLY A 328 -18.22 1.01 17.45
CA GLY A 328 -19.46 1.14 18.18
C GLY A 328 -19.34 2.12 19.34
N LYS A 329 -20.50 2.55 19.84
CA LYS A 329 -20.54 3.36 21.05
C LYS A 329 -20.02 2.57 22.25
N THR A 330 -19.10 3.17 23.00
CA THR A 330 -18.52 2.55 24.19
C THR A 330 -19.53 2.21 25.27
N LYS A 331 -19.38 1.01 25.85
CA LYS A 331 -20.11 0.53 27.04
C LYS A 331 -19.34 0.74 28.34
N TYR A 332 -18.12 1.29 28.30
CA TYR A 332 -17.34 1.59 29.51
C TYR A 332 -18.02 2.67 30.34
N LYS A 333 -17.86 2.58 31.66
CA LYS A 333 -18.14 3.70 32.57
C LYS A 333 -16.93 4.65 32.62
N LEU A 334 -17.18 5.93 32.91
CA LEU A 334 -16.14 6.98 32.90
C LEU A 334 -14.97 6.69 33.86
N ASP A 335 -15.25 6.05 35.00
CA ASP A 335 -14.25 5.69 36.02
C ASP A 335 -13.36 4.50 35.62
N GLN A 336 -13.77 3.72 34.62
CA GLN A 336 -13.07 2.49 34.19
C GLN A 336 -12.00 2.74 33.14
N ILE A 337 -11.98 3.91 32.52
CA ILE A 337 -11.11 4.21 31.36
C ILE A 337 -10.33 5.50 31.57
N ALA A 338 -9.20 5.60 30.86
CA ALA A 338 -8.34 6.77 30.87
C ALA A 338 -8.15 7.34 29.46
N VAL A 339 -7.83 8.63 29.39
CA VAL A 339 -7.55 9.33 28.13
C VAL A 339 -6.13 8.98 27.65
N PRO A 340 -5.93 8.64 26.37
CA PRO A 340 -4.60 8.41 25.81
C PRO A 340 -3.67 9.63 26.03
N PRO A 341 -2.35 9.43 26.24
CA PRO A 341 -1.43 10.52 26.58
C PRO A 341 -1.49 11.74 25.66
N ASN A 342 -1.52 11.53 24.34
CA ASN A 342 -1.52 12.63 23.35
C ASN A 342 -2.91 13.26 23.16
N TRP A 343 -3.94 12.73 23.82
CA TRP A 343 -5.30 13.26 23.76
C TRP A 343 -5.63 14.12 24.97
N ARG A 344 -4.76 14.18 25.99
CA ARG A 344 -5.02 14.87 27.26
C ARG A 344 -5.46 16.32 27.05
N GLU A 345 -4.78 17.09 26.19
CA GLU A 345 -5.15 18.48 25.90
C GLU A 345 -6.58 18.62 25.33
N ARG A 346 -7.01 17.68 24.50
CA ARG A 346 -8.38 17.62 23.95
C ARG A 346 -9.44 17.36 25.02
N TYR A 347 -9.07 16.75 26.16
CA TYR A 347 -9.98 16.37 27.23
C TYR A 347 -9.69 17.09 28.56
N GLY A 348 -9.24 18.34 28.50
CA GLY A 348 -9.07 19.19 29.69
C GLY A 348 -7.83 18.90 30.53
N ASN A 349 -6.87 18.13 29.99
CA ASN A 349 -5.57 17.80 30.56
C ASN A 349 -5.61 17.09 31.94
N THR A 350 -6.76 16.53 32.32
CA THR A 350 -6.94 15.74 33.56
C THR A 350 -6.44 14.30 33.42
N GLY A 351 -6.40 13.79 32.18
CA GLY A 351 -6.16 12.37 31.88
C GLY A 351 -7.39 11.47 32.07
N ASP A 352 -8.53 12.06 32.45
CA ASP A 352 -9.77 11.36 32.77
C ASP A 352 -10.91 11.83 31.86
N TYR A 353 -11.73 10.89 31.40
CA TYR A 353 -13.01 11.23 30.78
C TYR A 353 -13.99 11.68 31.86
N THR A 354 -14.72 12.76 31.61
CA THR A 354 -15.67 13.35 32.56
C THR A 354 -17.03 13.56 31.90
N GLU A 355 -18.06 13.89 32.67
CA GLU A 355 -19.36 14.25 32.08
C GLU A 355 -19.27 15.52 31.21
N ALA A 356 -18.38 16.45 31.57
CA ALA A 356 -18.10 17.65 30.78
C ALA A 356 -17.33 17.34 29.48
N HIS A 357 -16.42 16.36 29.53
CA HIS A 357 -15.62 15.92 28.40
C HIS A 357 -15.73 14.38 28.24
N PRO A 358 -16.86 13.88 27.70
CA PRO A 358 -17.13 12.45 27.60
C PRO A 358 -16.24 11.77 26.55
N PRO A 359 -16.11 10.43 26.60
CA PRO A 359 -15.36 9.68 25.58
C PRO A 359 -15.97 9.86 24.19
N PRO A 360 -15.13 9.79 23.12
CA PRO A 360 -15.61 10.01 21.75
C PRO A 360 -16.56 8.88 21.29
N ASP A 361 -17.53 9.27 20.46
CA ASP A 361 -18.41 8.34 19.77
C ASP A 361 -17.74 7.84 18.48
N LEU A 362 -16.98 6.74 18.60
CA LEU A 362 -16.16 6.21 17.50
C LEU A 362 -17.00 5.76 16.28
N GLU A 363 -18.27 5.42 16.49
CA GLU A 363 -19.18 5.02 15.41
C GLU A 363 -19.49 6.20 14.48
N ASN A 364 -19.60 7.41 15.02
CA ASN A 364 -19.93 8.62 14.25
C ASN A 364 -18.71 9.54 14.03
N ASP A 365 -17.55 9.21 14.60
CA ASP A 365 -16.27 9.90 14.35
C ASP A 365 -15.57 9.32 13.10
N GLN A 366 -16.01 9.73 11.92
CA GLN A 366 -15.41 9.31 10.65
C GLN A 366 -13.95 9.78 10.50
N ALA A 367 -13.56 10.91 11.10
CA ALA A 367 -12.17 11.37 11.09
C ALA A 367 -11.25 10.37 11.83
N PHE A 368 -11.71 9.84 12.97
CA PHE A 368 -11.03 8.76 13.68
C PHE A 368 -10.97 7.48 12.83
N GLN A 369 -12.07 7.09 12.18
CA GLN A 369 -12.12 5.89 11.33
C GLN A 369 -11.12 5.97 10.15
N VAL A 370 -11.04 7.13 9.49
CA VAL A 370 -10.07 7.39 8.42
C VAL A 370 -8.63 7.26 8.93
N TRP A 371 -8.35 7.71 10.16
CA TRP A 371 -7.03 7.61 10.77
C TRP A 371 -6.67 6.16 11.13
N MET A 372 -7.59 5.43 11.76
CA MET A 372 -7.40 4.05 12.19
C MET A 372 -7.10 3.10 11.03
N ARG A 373 -7.61 3.40 9.83
CA ARG A 373 -7.25 2.68 8.61
C ARG A 373 -5.85 3.05 8.16
N THR A 374 -4.83 2.31 8.61
CA THR A 374 -3.41 2.60 8.37
C THR A 374 -3.01 2.67 6.89
N ALA A 375 -2.09 3.58 6.55
CA ALA A 375 -1.49 3.66 5.22
C ALA A 375 -0.36 2.64 5.03
N GLY A 376 -0.15 2.19 3.79
CA GLY A 376 0.90 1.23 3.44
C GLY A 376 2.30 1.83 3.26
N LEU A 377 2.39 3.16 3.07
CA LEU A 377 3.62 3.92 2.81
C LEU A 377 3.79 5.05 3.85
N PRO A 378 5.03 5.52 4.11
CA PRO A 378 5.29 6.60 5.07
C PRO A 378 4.80 7.97 4.62
N THR A 379 4.66 8.16 3.30
CA THR A 379 4.01 9.33 2.71
C THR A 379 2.62 8.94 2.27
N PHE A 380 1.60 9.56 2.87
CA PHE A 380 0.21 9.24 2.60
C PHE A 380 -0.70 10.45 2.79
N SER A 381 -1.86 10.39 2.15
CA SER A 381 -2.92 11.38 2.28
C SER A 381 -4.16 10.75 2.90
N LYS A 382 -4.89 11.52 3.70
CA LYS A 382 -6.15 11.12 4.35
C LYS A 382 -7.21 12.18 4.11
N LEU A 383 -8.42 11.75 3.79
CA LEU A 383 -9.53 12.64 3.49
C LEU A 383 -10.02 13.30 4.79
N ALA A 384 -10.10 14.62 4.82
CA ALA A 384 -10.56 15.39 5.98
C ALA A 384 -11.95 15.97 5.75
N GLN A 385 -12.19 16.49 4.55
CA GLN A 385 -13.47 17.09 4.16
C GLN A 385 -13.74 16.83 2.68
N ARG A 386 -15.00 16.92 2.26
CA ARG A 386 -15.40 16.77 0.86
C ARG A 386 -16.59 17.64 0.51
N ASN A 387 -16.68 18.08 -0.74
CA ASN A 387 -17.89 18.63 -1.32
C ASN A 387 -18.18 17.87 -2.63
N ASP A 388 -19.40 17.34 -2.75
CA ASP A 388 -19.81 16.50 -3.88
C ASP A 388 -20.77 17.21 -4.84
N ASP A 389 -21.20 18.42 -4.48
CA ASP A 389 -22.38 19.07 -5.04
C ASP A 389 -22.00 20.36 -5.77
N ASP A 390 -21.08 21.15 -5.22
CA ASP A 390 -20.74 22.49 -5.71
C ASP A 390 -19.40 22.53 -6.46
N VAL A 391 -19.34 23.36 -7.50
CA VAL A 391 -18.10 23.71 -8.20
C VAL A 391 -17.29 24.68 -7.34
N MET A 392 -15.98 24.41 -7.17
CA MET A 392 -15.07 25.37 -6.54
C MET A 392 -14.57 26.33 -7.62
N GLU A 393 -15.11 27.55 -7.63
CA GLU A 393 -14.81 28.57 -8.64
C GLU A 393 -13.36 29.03 -8.62
N ALA A 394 -12.89 29.62 -9.73
CA ALA A 394 -11.60 30.28 -9.75
C ALA A 394 -11.63 31.55 -8.87
N GLY A 395 -10.63 31.74 -8.02
CA GLY A 395 -10.59 32.87 -7.09
C GLY A 395 -9.61 32.70 -5.95
N GLU A 396 -9.57 33.68 -5.06
CA GLU A 396 -8.72 33.65 -3.86
C GLU A 396 -9.49 33.10 -2.67
N TYR A 397 -9.00 32.00 -2.11
CA TYR A 397 -9.58 31.31 -0.97
C TYR A 397 -8.71 31.45 0.26
N LYS A 398 -9.34 31.46 1.43
CA LYS A 398 -8.69 31.41 2.73
C LYS A 398 -9.12 30.17 3.51
N VAL A 399 -8.17 29.46 4.11
CA VAL A 399 -8.40 28.34 5.03
C VAL A 399 -7.64 28.61 6.32
N ASP A 400 -8.33 28.50 7.45
CA ASP A 400 -7.73 28.59 8.77
C ASP A 400 -7.47 27.18 9.32
N ILE A 401 -6.25 26.97 9.83
CA ILE A 401 -5.76 25.70 10.36
C ILE A 401 -5.36 25.89 11.81
N ILE A 402 -5.92 25.09 12.72
CA ILE A 402 -5.39 25.00 14.08
C ILE A 402 -4.29 23.95 14.06
N ASN A 403 -3.04 24.43 14.12
CA ASN A 403 -1.82 23.67 13.92
C ASN A 403 -1.32 23.12 15.26
N VAL A 404 -1.75 21.91 15.61
CA VAL A 404 -1.45 21.23 16.88
C VAL A 404 -0.51 20.04 16.68
N PHE A 405 -0.64 19.32 15.56
CA PHE A 405 0.07 18.07 15.33
C PHE A 405 1.58 18.31 15.12
N PRO A 406 2.46 17.76 15.96
CA PRO A 406 3.88 18.12 15.95
C PRO A 406 4.70 17.28 14.95
N ALA A 407 4.65 17.63 13.66
CA ALA A 407 5.39 16.88 12.62
C ALA A 407 6.92 16.95 12.73
N HIS A 408 7.45 18.02 13.34
CA HIS A 408 8.88 18.18 13.59
C HIS A 408 9.48 17.07 14.48
N LEU A 409 8.68 16.41 15.34
CA LEU A 409 9.17 15.37 16.25
C LEU A 409 9.72 14.13 15.55
N TYR A 410 9.23 13.83 14.35
CA TYR A 410 9.68 12.68 13.55
C TYR A 410 10.34 13.11 12.23
N GLY A 411 10.60 14.40 12.05
CA GLY A 411 11.28 14.96 10.89
C GLY A 411 10.46 14.95 9.59
N GLY A 412 9.14 14.77 9.66
CA GLY A 412 8.27 14.80 8.49
C GLY A 412 7.60 16.15 8.24
N THR A 413 6.76 16.19 7.21
CA THR A 413 6.01 17.39 6.78
C THR A 413 4.51 17.16 6.77
N LYS A 414 3.76 18.27 6.84
CA LYS A 414 2.30 18.33 6.79
C LYS A 414 1.88 19.26 5.67
N SER A 415 1.02 18.78 4.80
CA SER A 415 0.45 19.59 3.73
C SER A 415 -1.06 19.40 3.67
N ILE A 416 -1.79 20.42 3.22
CA ILE A 416 -3.15 20.23 2.73
C ILE A 416 -3.13 19.98 1.23
N ILE A 417 -4.05 19.17 0.74
CA ILE A 417 -4.24 18.89 -0.68
C ILE A 417 -5.71 19.07 -1.02
N ILE A 418 -6.02 19.96 -1.94
CA ILE A 418 -7.35 20.13 -2.51
C ILE A 418 -7.29 19.56 -3.92
N SER A 419 -8.06 18.51 -4.18
CA SER A 419 -8.00 17.76 -5.44
C SER A 419 -9.38 17.39 -5.94
N THR A 420 -9.57 17.39 -7.27
CA THR A 420 -10.65 16.64 -7.90
C THR A 420 -10.27 15.16 -8.04
N ARG A 421 -11.20 14.33 -8.52
CA ARG A 421 -10.90 12.95 -8.92
C ARG A 421 -11.47 12.64 -10.29
N THR A 422 -10.85 11.70 -10.97
CA THR A 422 -11.45 11.00 -12.12
C THR A 422 -11.98 9.65 -11.69
N VAL A 423 -12.57 8.90 -12.62
CA VAL A 423 -12.97 7.49 -12.41
C VAL A 423 -11.79 6.61 -11.98
N MET A 424 -10.57 6.98 -12.35
CA MET A 424 -9.34 6.27 -11.97
C MET A 424 -8.76 6.72 -10.61
N GLY A 425 -9.40 7.68 -9.94
CA GLY A 425 -8.96 8.24 -8.66
C GLY A 425 -8.27 9.60 -8.81
N GLY A 426 -7.31 9.87 -7.92
CA GLY A 426 -6.53 11.11 -7.91
C GLY A 426 -5.43 11.13 -8.98
N ARG A 427 -4.60 12.18 -8.95
CA ARG A 427 -3.51 12.36 -9.90
C ARG A 427 -2.43 11.30 -9.69
N ASN A 428 -2.26 10.42 -10.68
CA ASN A 428 -1.21 9.41 -10.67
C ASN A 428 -0.77 9.05 -12.11
N PRO A 429 0.27 9.72 -12.65
CA PRO A 429 0.74 9.44 -14.00
C PRO A 429 1.53 8.13 -14.09
N TYR A 430 2.02 7.57 -12.97
CA TYR A 430 2.93 6.43 -12.98
C TYR A 430 2.32 5.19 -13.64
N LEU A 431 1.06 4.87 -13.33
CA LEU A 431 0.38 3.72 -13.91
C LEU A 431 0.28 3.86 -15.44
N GLY A 432 -0.08 5.05 -15.93
CA GLY A 432 -0.15 5.33 -17.36
C GLY A 432 1.22 5.22 -18.04
N ILE A 433 2.27 5.80 -17.44
CA ILE A 433 3.66 5.69 -17.95
C ILE A 433 4.08 4.23 -18.02
N ALA A 434 3.84 3.43 -16.98
CA ALA A 434 4.22 2.02 -16.94
C ALA A 434 3.58 1.21 -18.10
N PHE A 435 2.29 1.42 -18.36
CA PHE A 435 1.59 0.76 -19.47
C PHE A 435 2.13 1.18 -20.85
N VAL A 436 2.41 2.47 -21.04
CA VAL A 436 3.01 2.96 -22.30
C VAL A 436 4.42 2.40 -22.49
N VAL A 437 5.24 2.35 -21.44
CA VAL A 437 6.61 1.81 -21.50
C VAL A 437 6.60 0.31 -21.82
N VAL A 438 5.79 -0.48 -21.10
CA VAL A 438 5.67 -1.93 -21.36
C VAL A 438 5.12 -2.18 -22.78
N GLY A 439 4.09 -1.45 -23.19
CA GLY A 439 3.54 -1.56 -24.54
C GLY A 439 4.55 -1.20 -25.63
N GLY A 440 5.31 -0.12 -25.45
CA GLY A 440 6.37 0.31 -26.36
C GLY A 440 7.51 -0.70 -26.44
N LEU A 441 7.94 -1.27 -25.31
CA LEU A 441 8.96 -2.31 -25.26
C LEU A 441 8.50 -3.58 -26.00
N CYS A 442 7.24 -3.98 -25.83
CA CYS A 442 6.67 -5.12 -26.54
C CYS A 442 6.65 -4.93 -28.06
N ILE A 443 6.29 -3.74 -28.55
CA ILE A 443 6.31 -3.42 -30.00
C ILE A 443 7.75 -3.42 -30.53
N LEU A 444 8.69 -2.82 -29.80
CA LEU A 444 10.09 -2.77 -30.18
C LEU A 444 10.70 -4.17 -30.25
N LEU A 445 10.51 -5.01 -29.22
CA LEU A 445 10.99 -6.39 -29.21
C LEU A 445 10.30 -7.22 -30.30
N GLY A 446 8.99 -7.04 -30.51
CA GLY A 446 8.26 -7.66 -31.60
C GLY A 446 8.85 -7.32 -32.97
N ALA A 447 9.21 -6.06 -33.21
CA ALA A 447 9.85 -5.62 -34.45
C ALA A 447 11.25 -6.21 -34.62
N VAL A 448 12.07 -6.22 -33.57
CA VAL A 448 13.42 -6.83 -33.59
C VAL A 448 13.36 -8.33 -33.84
N PHE A 449 12.45 -9.05 -33.17
CA PHE A 449 12.25 -10.48 -33.39
C PHE A 449 11.69 -10.79 -34.78
N THR A 450 10.82 -9.92 -35.32
CA THR A 450 10.34 -10.04 -36.70
C THR A 450 11.50 -9.84 -37.68
N ALA A 451 12.29 -8.79 -37.52
CA ALA A 451 13.45 -8.51 -38.37
C ALA A 451 14.49 -9.65 -38.33
N THR A 452 14.83 -10.15 -37.15
CA THR A 452 15.76 -11.29 -37.01
C THR A 452 15.20 -12.58 -37.61
N HIS A 453 13.90 -12.84 -37.48
CA HIS A 453 13.26 -13.99 -38.13
C HIS A 453 13.29 -13.90 -39.66
N LEU A 454 13.16 -12.69 -40.21
CA LEU A 454 13.23 -12.44 -41.66
C LEU A 454 14.67 -12.47 -42.21
N ILE A 455 15.65 -11.92 -41.47
CA ILE A 455 17.06 -11.86 -41.92
C ILE A 455 17.77 -13.22 -41.73
N LYS A 456 17.49 -13.95 -40.64
CA LYS A 456 18.12 -15.25 -40.33
C LYS A 456 17.05 -16.29 -39.97
N PRO A 457 16.25 -16.77 -40.93
CA PRO A 457 15.23 -17.78 -40.66
C PRO A 457 15.88 -19.10 -40.24
N ARG A 458 15.53 -19.60 -39.05
CA ARG A 458 15.91 -20.95 -38.59
C ARG A 458 14.74 -21.91 -38.78
N LYS A 459 15.03 -23.13 -39.24
CA LYS A 459 14.04 -24.22 -39.28
C LYS A 459 13.78 -24.71 -37.85
N LEU A 460 12.51 -24.87 -37.48
CA LEU A 460 12.13 -25.38 -36.17
C LEU A 460 12.49 -26.88 -36.09
N GLY A 461 13.19 -27.29 -35.02
CA GLY A 461 13.59 -28.69 -34.83
C GLY A 461 14.77 -29.14 -35.71
N ASP A 462 15.59 -28.21 -36.20
CA ASP A 462 16.76 -28.55 -37.01
C ASP A 462 17.81 -29.35 -36.21
N HIS A 463 18.02 -30.61 -36.63
CA HIS A 463 18.94 -31.54 -35.98
C HIS A 463 20.41 -31.11 -36.06
N THR A 464 20.77 -30.18 -36.96
CA THR A 464 22.15 -29.67 -37.06
C THR A 464 22.58 -28.85 -35.84
N TYR A 465 21.64 -28.37 -35.03
CA TYR A 465 21.92 -27.65 -33.78
C TYR A 465 21.94 -28.56 -32.55
N LEU A 466 21.73 -29.87 -32.70
CA LEU A 466 21.93 -30.82 -31.62
C LEU A 466 23.43 -30.86 -31.29
N SER A 467 23.77 -30.70 -30.01
CA SER A 467 25.17 -30.53 -29.59
C SER A 467 26.07 -31.66 -30.08
N TRP A 468 25.58 -32.90 -30.03
CA TRP A 468 26.31 -34.10 -30.46
C TRP A 468 26.44 -34.27 -31.98
N ASN A 469 25.69 -33.50 -32.78
CA ASN A 469 25.86 -33.49 -34.25
C ASN A 469 26.99 -32.54 -34.70
N ASN A 470 27.45 -31.65 -33.81
CA ASN A 470 28.57 -30.74 -34.06
C ASN A 470 29.87 -31.17 -33.36
N ASP A 471 29.84 -32.26 -32.60
CA ASP A 471 31.05 -32.89 -32.07
C ASP A 471 31.73 -33.68 -33.21
N GLN A 472 32.71 -33.06 -33.90
CA GLN A 472 33.61 -33.84 -34.73
C GLN A 472 34.44 -34.78 -33.83
N PRO A 473 34.61 -36.06 -34.19
CA PRO A 473 35.59 -36.91 -33.51
C PRO A 473 36.95 -36.25 -33.70
N SER A 474 37.64 -35.97 -32.60
CA SER A 474 39.02 -35.52 -32.60
C SER A 474 39.85 -36.49 -33.46
N THR A 475 40.17 -36.08 -34.68
CA THR A 475 41.10 -36.80 -35.55
C THR A 475 42.48 -36.61 -34.96
N ALA A 476 42.80 -37.46 -33.99
CA ALA A 476 44.19 -37.73 -33.62
C ALA A 476 44.82 -38.48 -34.79
N THR A 477 45.24 -37.74 -35.82
CA THR A 477 46.19 -38.22 -36.81
C THR A 477 47.53 -38.39 -36.09
N THR A 478 47.76 -39.56 -35.49
CA THR A 478 49.11 -39.99 -35.13
C THR A 478 49.85 -40.29 -36.42
N THR A 479 50.69 -39.35 -36.83
CA THR A 479 51.72 -39.57 -37.86
C THR A 479 52.64 -40.68 -37.38
N GLY A 480 52.53 -41.86 -38.02
CA GLY A 480 53.49 -42.94 -37.86
C GLY A 480 54.85 -42.49 -38.38
N ARG A 481 55.76 -42.25 -37.44
CA ARG A 481 57.16 -41.88 -37.68
C ARG A 481 57.87 -43.04 -38.38
N GLU A 482 58.22 -42.82 -39.64
CA GLU A 482 59.21 -43.61 -40.36
C GLU A 482 60.56 -43.43 -39.65
N GLY A 483 61.11 -44.54 -39.15
CA GLY A 483 62.37 -44.58 -38.42
C GLY A 483 63.02 -45.93 -38.65
N GLY A 484 63.81 -46.01 -39.72
CA GLY A 484 64.63 -47.18 -40.01
C GLY A 484 65.67 -47.44 -38.92
N ARG A 485 66.01 -48.72 -38.75
CA ARG A 485 67.31 -49.14 -38.23
C ARG A 485 67.65 -50.55 -38.72
N GLU A 486 68.80 -50.63 -39.37
CA GLU A 486 69.48 -51.82 -39.87
C GLU A 486 69.88 -52.79 -38.73
N GLY A 487 70.04 -54.07 -39.10
CA GLY A 487 71.18 -54.87 -38.62
C GLY A 487 70.84 -56.15 -37.84
N ALA A 488 70.82 -57.28 -38.56
CA ALA A 488 71.55 -58.53 -38.34
C ALA A 488 70.73 -59.76 -38.75
#